data_AF-A0A0K1EHT1-F1
#
_entry.id   AF-A0A0K1EHT1-F1
#
_cell.length_a   1.000
_cell.length_b   1.000
_cell.length_c   1.000
_cell.angle_alpha   90.00
_cell.angle_beta   90.00
_cell.angle_gamma   90.00
#
_symmetry.space_group_name_H-M   'P 1'
#
loop_
_entity.id
_entity.type
_entity.pdbx_description
1 polymer ?
#
loop_
_entity_poly.entity_id
_entity_poly.type
_entity_poly.pdbx_seq_one_letter_code
_entity_poly.pdbx_strand_id
1 'polypeptide(L)'
;MVLYYGLAAVVIVVATAQIVRQVFFLPVSPSPYGTCQNGLLALARAVERARDAAPGTDGEDAAIARFRDALDPEWSHRDGIAATCRGSAKDERALDAIERLRYAEEHAARREAGDLAPLRRRVRAIMNGELGPVDHGK
;
A
#
# COMPACT_ATOMS: atom_id res chain seq x y z
N MET A 1 -0.44 42.16 -3.04
CA MET A 1 -1.55 41.42 -2.39
C MET A 1 -2.58 40.92 -3.40
N VAL A 2 -3.31 41.78 -4.14
CA VAL A 2 -4.36 41.35 -5.09
C VAL A 2 -3.86 40.38 -6.17
N LEU A 3 -2.70 40.67 -6.78
CA LEU A 3 -2.08 39.78 -7.78
C LEU A 3 -1.75 38.39 -7.22
N TYR A 4 -1.24 38.35 -6.00
CA TYR A 4 -0.89 37.12 -5.29
C TYR A 4 -2.13 36.28 -4.99
N TYR A 5 -3.18 36.89 -4.42
CA TYR A 5 -4.44 36.18 -4.13
C TYR A 5 -5.16 35.74 -5.40
N GLY A 6 -5.11 36.54 -6.47
CA GLY A 6 -5.67 36.17 -7.77
C GLY A 6 -4.96 34.95 -8.36
N LEU A 7 -3.63 34.94 -8.36
CA LEU A 7 -2.85 33.79 -8.84
C LEU A 7 -3.12 32.54 -8.01
N ALA A 8 -3.14 32.66 -6.68
CA ALA A 8 -3.45 31.56 -5.78
C ALA A 8 -4.85 30.97 -6.04
N ALA A 9 -5.87 31.83 -6.23
CA ALA A 9 -7.22 31.39 -6.54
C ALA A 9 -7.29 30.62 -7.87
N VAL A 10 -6.58 31.08 -8.91
CA VAL A 10 -6.51 30.38 -10.20
C VAL A 10 -5.86 29.01 -10.06
N VAL A 11 -4.74 28.91 -9.33
CA VAL A 11 -4.06 27.63 -9.08
C VAL A 11 -4.97 26.65 -8.35
N ILE A 12 -5.69 27.12 -7.31
CA ILE A 12 -6.64 26.29 -6.56
C ILE A 12 -7.75 25.78 -7.48
N VAL A 13 -8.38 26.65 -8.27
CA VAL A 13 -9.47 26.28 -9.19
C VAL A 13 -8.99 25.25 -10.21
N VAL A 14 -7.82 25.45 -10.81
CA VAL A 14 -7.24 24.52 -11.79
C VAL A 14 -6.93 23.17 -11.13
N ALA A 15 -6.33 23.16 -9.94
CA ALA A 15 -6.03 21.93 -9.21
C ALA A 15 -7.31 21.16 -8.85
N THR A 16 -8.34 21.85 -8.35
CA THR A 16 -9.64 21.25 -8.06
C THR A 16 -10.28 20.66 -9.32
N ALA A 17 -10.25 21.39 -10.44
CA ALA A 17 -10.81 20.91 -11.70
C ALA A 17 -10.09 19.66 -12.23
N GLN A 18 -8.76 19.59 -12.08
CA GLN A 18 -7.99 18.39 -12.46
C GLN A 18 -8.36 17.18 -11.60
N ILE A 19 -8.47 17.36 -10.28
CA ILE A 19 -8.85 16.28 -9.36
C ILE A 19 -10.26 15.76 -9.68
N VAL A 20 -11.23 16.67 -9.88
CA VAL A 20 -12.59 16.31 -10.29
C VAL A 20 -12.56 15.53 -11.61
N ARG A 21 -11.82 16.00 -12.60
CA ARG A 21 -11.71 15.29 -13.87
C ARG A 21 -11.12 13.87 -13.69
N GLN A 22 -10.11 13.73 -12.85
CA GLN A 22 -9.44 12.45 -12.62
C GLN A 22 -10.32 11.44 -11.88
N VAL A 23 -11.11 11.89 -10.90
CA VAL A 23 -12.01 11.02 -10.13
C VAL A 23 -13.23 10.60 -10.95
N PHE A 24 -13.78 11.50 -11.78
CA PHE A 24 -15.05 11.24 -12.48
C PHE A 24 -14.93 10.76 -13.92
N PHE A 25 -13.84 11.08 -14.63
CA PHE A 25 -13.74 10.88 -16.08
C PHE A 25 -12.57 10.01 -16.54
N LEU A 26 -11.61 9.64 -15.67
CA LEU A 26 -10.59 8.68 -16.09
C LEU A 26 -11.19 7.27 -16.09
N PRO A 27 -11.00 6.50 -17.18
CA PRO A 27 -11.50 5.13 -17.25
C PRO A 27 -10.78 4.29 -16.22
N VAL A 28 -11.57 3.58 -15.41
CA VAL A 28 -11.08 2.56 -14.49
C VAL A 28 -10.26 1.55 -15.29
N SER A 29 -9.01 1.29 -14.88
CA SER A 29 -8.18 0.27 -15.49
C SER A 29 -8.96 -1.06 -15.52
N PRO A 30 -9.21 -1.63 -16.71
CA PRO A 30 -10.03 -2.83 -16.80
C PRO A 30 -9.37 -3.95 -15.99
N SER A 31 -10.19 -4.69 -15.25
CA SER A 31 -9.72 -5.87 -14.52
C SER A 31 -9.18 -6.89 -15.52
N PRO A 32 -7.91 -7.34 -15.40
CA PRO A 32 -7.40 -8.43 -16.22
C PRO A 32 -8.05 -9.77 -15.86
N TYR A 33 -8.75 -9.84 -14.72
CA TYR A 33 -9.45 -11.02 -14.25
C TYR A 33 -10.84 -11.08 -14.90
N GLY A 34 -11.08 -12.12 -15.70
CA GLY A 34 -12.32 -12.30 -16.46
C GLY A 34 -13.58 -12.50 -15.61
N THR A 35 -13.46 -12.73 -14.30
CA THR A 35 -14.58 -12.83 -13.37
C THR A 35 -14.28 -12.09 -12.06
N CYS A 36 -15.33 -11.61 -11.39
CA CYS A 36 -15.21 -10.96 -10.08
C CYS A 36 -14.53 -11.86 -9.04
N GLN A 37 -14.91 -13.14 -8.94
CA GLN A 37 -14.32 -14.09 -8.00
C GLN A 37 -12.80 -14.26 -8.19
N ASN A 38 -12.34 -14.31 -9.43
CA ASN A 38 -10.91 -14.39 -9.72
C ASN A 38 -10.18 -13.12 -9.29
N GLY A 39 -10.80 -11.94 -9.48
CA GLY A 39 -10.27 -10.67 -8.99
C GLY A 39 -10.19 -10.62 -7.46
N LEU A 40 -11.24 -11.05 -6.75
CA LEU A 40 -11.24 -11.08 -5.28
C LEU A 40 -10.17 -12.04 -4.72
N LEU A 41 -10.01 -13.22 -5.33
CA LEU A 41 -8.94 -14.15 -4.95
C LEU A 41 -7.55 -13.59 -5.22
N ALA A 42 -7.36 -12.86 -6.32
CA ALA A 42 -6.10 -12.21 -6.63
C ALA A 42 -5.76 -11.12 -5.59
N LEU A 43 -6.74 -10.28 -5.22
CA LEU A 43 -6.57 -9.26 -4.18
C LEU A 43 -6.22 -9.88 -2.83
N ALA A 44 -6.92 -10.92 -2.41
CA ALA A 44 -6.66 -11.61 -1.15
C ALA A 44 -5.23 -12.20 -1.09
N ARG A 45 -4.81 -12.89 -2.16
CA ARG A 45 -3.45 -13.43 -2.26
C ARG A 45 -2.38 -12.34 -2.26
N ALA A 46 -2.64 -11.20 -2.90
CA ALA A 46 -1.72 -10.07 -2.88
C ALA A 46 -1.54 -9.52 -1.45
N VAL A 47 -2.60 -9.46 -0.64
CA VAL A 47 -2.49 -9.07 0.78
C VAL A 47 -1.66 -10.06 1.57
N GLU A 48 -1.86 -11.36 1.37
CA GLU A 48 -1.05 -12.41 2.03
C GLU A 48 0.43 -12.27 1.64
N ARG A 49 0.74 -12.10 0.35
CA ARG A 49 2.11 -11.84 -0.12
C ARG A 49 2.70 -10.57 0.49
N ALA A 50 1.91 -9.51 0.61
CA ALA A 50 2.36 -8.25 1.18
C ALA A 50 2.67 -8.37 2.67
N ARG A 51 1.82 -9.07 3.43
CA ARG A 51 2.06 -9.38 4.83
C ARG A 51 3.37 -10.13 5.02
N ASP A 52 3.62 -11.15 4.21
CA ASP A 52 4.83 -11.97 4.33
C ASP A 52 6.10 -11.21 3.90
N ALA A 53 5.96 -10.18 3.05
CA ALA A 53 7.07 -9.35 2.59
C ALA A 53 7.46 -8.22 3.57
N ALA A 54 6.55 -7.79 4.45
CA ALA A 54 6.74 -6.63 5.33
C ALA A 54 7.80 -6.80 6.46
N PRO A 55 8.00 -8.00 7.06
CA PRO A 55 8.99 -8.20 8.11
C PRO A 55 10.44 -7.94 7.66
N GLY A 56 11.31 -7.71 8.63
CA GLY A 56 12.77 -7.66 8.40
C GLY A 56 13.32 -6.30 7.93
N THR A 57 12.50 -5.25 7.86
CA THR A 57 12.96 -3.91 7.44
C THR A 57 13.50 -3.06 8.59
N ASP A 58 14.25 -2.02 8.25
CA ASP A 58 14.96 -1.15 9.19
C ASP A 58 14.14 0.07 9.61
N GLY A 59 12.85 -0.14 9.87
CA GLY A 59 11.95 0.90 10.33
C GLY A 59 10.57 0.80 9.72
N GLU A 60 9.69 1.63 10.29
CA GLU A 60 8.29 1.72 9.94
C GLU A 60 8.07 2.06 8.44
N ASP A 61 8.71 3.13 7.96
CA ASP A 61 8.53 3.58 6.57
C ASP A 61 8.98 2.53 5.56
N ALA A 62 10.07 1.82 5.85
CA ALA A 62 10.59 0.77 5.00
C ALA A 62 9.68 -0.48 4.99
N ALA A 63 9.06 -0.82 6.14
CA ALA A 63 8.06 -1.89 6.20
C ALA A 63 6.82 -1.55 5.36
N ILE A 64 6.30 -0.32 5.49
CA ILE A 64 5.11 0.13 4.76
C ILE A 64 5.40 0.19 3.27
N ALA A 65 6.53 0.74 2.85
CA ALA A 65 6.92 0.79 1.43
C ALA A 65 6.96 -0.62 0.83
N ARG A 66 7.63 -1.56 1.51
CA ARG A 66 7.74 -2.95 1.07
C ARG A 66 6.40 -3.69 1.04
N PHE A 67 5.53 -3.43 2.01
CA PHE A 67 4.16 -3.95 2.01
C PHE A 67 3.38 -3.43 0.79
N ARG A 68 3.44 -2.11 0.53
CA ARG A 68 2.73 -1.49 -0.61
C ARG A 68 3.25 -1.98 -1.95
N ASP A 69 4.56 -2.09 -2.11
CA ASP A 69 5.18 -2.61 -3.33
C ASP A 69 4.74 -4.07 -3.61
N ALA A 70 4.56 -4.87 -2.55
CA ALA A 70 4.16 -6.26 -2.69
C ALA A 70 2.66 -6.46 -3.03
N LEU A 71 1.82 -5.43 -2.84
CA LEU A 71 0.41 -5.43 -3.24
C LEU A 71 0.24 -5.30 -4.77
N ASP A 72 1.23 -4.75 -5.46
CA ASP A 72 1.21 -4.62 -6.90
C ASP A 72 1.51 -5.97 -7.60
N PRO A 73 0.98 -6.17 -8.83
CA PRO A 73 0.11 -5.25 -9.59
C PRO A 73 -1.39 -5.36 -9.27
N GLU A 74 -1.83 -6.35 -8.49
CA GLU A 74 -3.25 -6.70 -8.32
C GLU A 74 -4.07 -5.54 -7.75
N TRP A 75 -3.50 -4.80 -6.79
CA TRP A 75 -4.17 -3.68 -6.15
C TRP A 75 -4.30 -2.45 -7.05
N SER A 76 -3.49 -2.32 -8.10
CA SER A 76 -3.67 -1.28 -9.13
C SER A 76 -4.95 -1.48 -9.96
N HIS A 77 -5.47 -2.71 -9.99
CA HIS A 77 -6.71 -3.08 -10.71
C HIS A 77 -7.93 -3.20 -9.81
N ARG A 78 -7.84 -2.82 -8.52
CA ARG A 78 -8.94 -2.94 -7.54
C ARG A 78 -10.24 -2.33 -8.05
N ASP A 79 -10.19 -1.12 -8.60
CA ASP A 79 -11.39 -0.45 -9.07
C ASP A 79 -12.03 -1.16 -10.27
N GLY A 80 -11.21 -1.78 -11.12
CA GLY A 80 -11.68 -2.62 -12.23
C GLY A 80 -12.35 -3.88 -11.73
N ILE A 81 -11.81 -4.50 -10.68
CA ILE A 81 -12.40 -5.67 -10.03
C ILE A 81 -13.73 -5.29 -9.37
N ALA A 82 -13.75 -4.16 -8.64
CA ALA A 82 -14.95 -3.62 -8.03
C ALA A 82 -16.05 -3.36 -9.08
N ALA A 83 -15.68 -2.86 -10.26
CA ALA A 83 -16.61 -2.69 -11.36
C ALA A 83 -17.23 -4.00 -11.84
N THR A 84 -16.45 -5.08 -11.93
CA THR A 84 -16.93 -6.42 -12.30
C THR A 84 -17.79 -7.07 -11.21
N CYS A 85 -17.59 -6.70 -9.95
CA CYS A 85 -18.35 -7.23 -8.81
C CYS A 85 -19.68 -6.50 -8.55
N ARG A 86 -19.94 -5.36 -9.21
CA ARG A 86 -21.17 -4.58 -9.02
C ARG A 86 -22.41 -5.40 -9.34
N GLY A 87 -23.42 -5.27 -8.49
CA GLY A 87 -24.71 -5.96 -8.64
C GLY A 87 -24.82 -7.29 -7.90
N SER A 88 -23.76 -7.72 -7.22
CA SER A 88 -23.76 -8.86 -6.31
C SER A 88 -23.42 -8.40 -4.89
N ALA A 89 -24.45 -8.30 -4.03
CA ALA A 89 -24.25 -7.90 -2.63
C ALA A 89 -23.29 -8.83 -1.86
N LYS A 90 -23.17 -10.09 -2.30
CA LYS A 90 -22.21 -11.04 -1.71
C LYS A 90 -20.77 -10.66 -2.09
N ASP A 91 -20.53 -10.38 -3.36
CA ASP A 91 -19.19 -10.10 -3.85
C ASP A 91 -18.70 -8.71 -3.44
N GLU A 92 -19.60 -7.73 -3.36
CA GLU A 92 -19.32 -6.40 -2.79
C GLU A 92 -18.91 -6.49 -1.31
N ARG A 93 -19.58 -7.34 -0.51
CA ARG A 93 -19.17 -7.59 0.89
C ARG A 93 -17.84 -8.30 0.99
N ALA A 94 -17.55 -9.23 0.08
CA ALA A 94 -16.26 -9.91 0.05
C ALA A 94 -15.13 -8.93 -0.26
N LEU A 95 -15.35 -7.99 -1.19
CA LEU A 95 -14.41 -6.92 -1.49
C LEU A 95 -14.15 -6.03 -0.26
N ASP A 96 -15.22 -5.58 0.42
CA ASP A 96 -15.09 -4.76 1.64
C ASP A 96 -14.30 -5.50 2.74
N ALA A 97 -14.53 -6.80 2.90
CA ALA A 97 -13.79 -7.62 3.87
C ALA A 97 -12.28 -7.69 3.54
N ILE A 98 -11.93 -7.85 2.26
CA ILE A 98 -10.53 -7.86 1.80
C ILE A 98 -9.87 -6.49 2.01
N GLU A 99 -10.58 -5.40 1.77
CA GLU A 99 -10.08 -4.04 2.01
C GLU A 99 -9.81 -3.77 3.48
N ARG A 100 -10.72 -4.18 4.36
CA ARG A 100 -10.51 -4.11 5.81
C ARG A 100 -9.31 -4.94 6.24
N LEU A 101 -9.13 -6.14 5.67
CA LEU A 101 -7.98 -6.99 5.98
C LEU A 101 -6.68 -6.29 5.57
N ARG A 102 -6.58 -5.79 4.32
CA ARG A 102 -5.40 -5.03 3.87
C ARG A 102 -5.07 -3.88 4.82
N TYR A 103 -6.09 -3.09 5.18
CA TYR A 103 -5.89 -1.95 6.09
C TYR A 103 -5.36 -2.38 7.45
N ALA A 104 -5.91 -3.47 8.01
CA ALA A 104 -5.46 -4.03 9.28
C ALA A 104 -4.01 -4.54 9.21
N GLU A 105 -3.64 -5.22 8.12
CA GLU A 105 -2.28 -5.74 7.90
C GLU A 105 -1.26 -4.61 7.71
N GLU A 106 -1.60 -3.56 6.95
CA GLU A 106 -0.73 -2.38 6.81
C GLU A 106 -0.49 -1.71 8.18
N HIS A 107 -1.53 -1.62 9.02
CA HIS A 107 -1.42 -1.11 10.39
C HIS A 107 -0.63 -2.03 11.32
N ALA A 108 -0.71 -3.35 11.13
CA ALA A 108 0.06 -4.32 11.89
C ALA A 108 1.56 -4.21 11.54
N ALA A 109 1.88 -4.21 10.23
CA ALA A 109 3.24 -4.05 9.73
C ALA A 109 3.91 -2.77 10.26
N ARG A 110 3.15 -1.66 10.29
CA ARG A 110 3.58 -0.39 10.87
C ARG A 110 3.99 -0.54 12.34
N ARG A 111 3.12 -1.13 13.16
CA ARG A 111 3.36 -1.32 14.59
C ARG A 111 4.53 -2.26 14.87
N GLU A 112 4.56 -3.41 14.22
CA GLU A 112 5.63 -4.40 14.40
C GLU A 112 7.00 -3.85 14.01
N ALA A 113 7.10 -3.12 12.89
CA ALA A 113 8.34 -2.50 12.48
C ALA A 113 8.78 -1.39 13.45
N GLY A 114 7.84 -0.60 13.97
CA GLY A 114 8.10 0.41 14.98
C GLY A 114 8.69 -0.17 16.27
N ASP A 115 8.13 -1.28 16.76
CA ASP A 115 8.56 -1.94 17.99
C ASP A 115 9.91 -2.66 17.82
N LEU A 116 10.14 -3.28 16.66
CA LEU A 116 11.35 -4.08 16.40
C LEU A 116 12.56 -3.25 15.97
N ALA A 117 12.37 -2.08 15.34
CA ALA A 117 13.48 -1.28 14.82
C ALA A 117 14.48 -0.81 15.90
N PRO A 118 14.06 -0.30 17.08
CA PRO A 118 14.98 0.04 18.16
C PRO A 118 15.77 -1.17 18.66
N LEU A 119 15.12 -2.33 18.75
CA LEU A 119 15.74 -3.57 19.20
C LEU A 119 16.83 -4.02 18.21
N ARG A 120 16.53 -4.00 16.90
CA ARG A 120 17.49 -4.33 15.84
C ARG A 120 18.69 -3.39 15.81
N ARG A 121 18.48 -2.09 16.05
CA ARG A 121 19.57 -1.11 16.18
C ARG A 121 20.48 -1.41 17.37
N ARG A 122 19.90 -1.77 18.52
CA ARG A 122 20.69 -2.18 19.70
C ARG A 122 21.49 -3.44 19.43
N VAL A 123 20.90 -4.47 18.85
CA VAL A 123 21.61 -5.71 18.50
C VAL A 123 22.75 -5.45 17.52
N ARG A 124 22.53 -4.63 16.49
CA ARG A 124 23.62 -4.23 15.56
C ARG A 124 24.72 -3.44 16.24
N ALA A 125 24.39 -2.54 17.16
CA ALA A 125 25.39 -1.81 17.93
C ALA A 125 26.25 -2.75 18.81
N ILE A 126 25.62 -3.75 19.44
CA ILE A 126 26.31 -4.80 20.20
C ILE A 126 27.22 -5.63 19.27
N MET A 127 26.70 -6.13 18.15
CA MET A 127 27.49 -6.91 17.19
C MET A 127 28.70 -6.13 16.67
N ASN A 128 28.52 -4.86 16.32
CA ASN A 128 29.61 -4.02 15.79
C ASN A 128 30.63 -3.60 16.87
N GLY A 129 30.22 -3.52 18.14
CA GLY A 129 31.07 -3.08 19.25
C GLY A 129 31.80 -4.22 19.97
N GLU A 130 31.13 -5.34 20.23
CA GLU A 130 31.66 -6.43 21.06
C GLU A 130 32.25 -7.59 20.25
N LEU A 131 31.78 -7.82 19.02
CA LEU A 131 32.18 -9.00 18.22
C LEU A 131 33.14 -8.68 17.07
N GLY A 132 33.42 -7.41 16.79
CA GLY A 132 34.19 -6.97 15.62
C GLY A 132 33.47 -7.26 14.29
N PRO A 133 33.84 -6.60 13.17
CA PRO A 133 33.28 -6.95 11.87
C PRO A 133 33.58 -8.43 11.61
N VAL A 134 32.54 -9.21 11.29
CA VAL A 134 32.69 -10.63 10.95
C VAL A 134 33.56 -10.72 9.71
N ASP A 135 34.86 -10.94 9.91
CA ASP A 135 35.82 -11.32 8.89
C ASP A 135 35.45 -12.73 8.44
N HIS A 136 34.69 -12.84 7.36
CA HIS A 136 34.59 -14.09 6.62
C HIS A 136 35.89 -14.31 5.83
N GLY A 137 36.97 -14.56 6.57
CA GLY A 137 38.25 -14.99 6.03
C GLY A 137 38.24 -16.48 5.72
N LYS A 138 37.91 -16.85 4.47
CA LYS A 138 38.79 -17.63 3.56
C LYS A 138 38.11 -17.90 2.22
#